data_AF-A0A1C3NY14-F1
#
_entry.id   AF-A0A1C3NY14-F1
#
_cell.length_a   1.000
_cell.length_b   1.000
_cell.length_c   1.000
_cell.angle_alpha   90.00
_cell.angle_beta   90.00
_cell.angle_gamma   90.00
#
_symmetry.space_group_name_H-M   'P 1'
#
loop_
_entity.id
_entity.type
_entity.pdbx_description
1 polymer ?
#
loop_
_entity_poly.entity_id
_entity_poly.type
_entity_poly.pdbx_seq_one_letter_code
_entity_poly.pdbx_strand_id
1 'polypeptide(L)' 'MTDPESLDAYRVAWAASAQIPVPEPFTLFRIDVTELVMIGVADKELVVDFWREGGPPTRTTRK' A
#
# COMPACT_ATOMS: atom_id res chain seq x y z
N MET A 1 -13.35 6.45 -15.28
CA MET A 1 -12.57 5.59 -16.19
C MET A 1 -11.14 5.63 -15.70
N THR A 2 -10.51 4.49 -15.43
CA THR A 2 -9.10 4.45 -15.05
C THR A 2 -8.27 4.97 -16.21
N ASP A 3 -7.29 5.84 -15.95
CA ASP A 3 -6.41 6.35 -16.99
C ASP A 3 -5.57 5.20 -17.59
N PRO A 4 -5.25 5.26 -18.91
CA PRO A 4 -4.51 4.19 -19.58
C PRO A 4 -3.13 3.91 -18.97
N GLU A 5 -2.44 4.94 -18.46
CA GLU A 5 -1.10 4.81 -17.88
C GLU A 5 -1.12 3.93 -16.61
N SER A 6 -2.11 4.14 -15.73
CA SER A 6 -2.32 3.31 -14.54
C SER A 6 -2.66 1.86 -14.88
N LEU A 7 -3.40 1.61 -15.97
CA LEU A 7 -3.71 0.25 -16.43
C LEU A 7 -2.45 -0.49 -16.91
N ASP A 8 -1.60 0.19 -17.68
CA ASP A 8 -0.35 -0.40 -18.18
C ASP A 8 0.64 -0.67 -17.04
N ALA A 9 0.78 0.28 -16.11
CA ALA A 9 1.62 0.11 -14.93
C ALA A 9 1.16 -1.10 -14.08
N TYR A 10 -0.15 -1.24 -13.87
CA TYR A 10 -0.70 -2.39 -13.14
C TYR A 10 -0.41 -3.72 -13.85
N ARG A 11 -0.61 -3.80 -15.17
CA ARG A 11 -0.36 -5.02 -15.95
C ARG A 11 1.10 -5.46 -15.88
N VAL A 12 2.04 -4.52 -15.95
CA VAL A 12 3.49 -4.80 -15.80
C VAL A 12 3.78 -5.35 -14.40
N ALA A 13 3.28 -4.70 -13.35
CA ALA A 13 3.48 -5.15 -11.97
C ALA A 13 2.84 -6.53 -11.68
N TRP A 14 1.65 -6.78 -12.25
CA TRP A 14 0.99 -8.08 -12.15
C TRP A 14 1.81 -9.17 -12.83
N ALA A 15 2.23 -8.96 -14.08
CA ALA A 15 3.03 -9.95 -14.80
C ALA A 15 4.35 -10.28 -14.08
N ALA A 16 4.99 -9.28 -13.48
CA ALA A 16 6.21 -9.47 -12.68
C ALA A 16 5.98 -10.28 -11.40
N SER A 17 4.83 -10.10 -10.74
CA SER A 17 4.52 -10.77 -9.46
C SER A 17 3.87 -12.14 -9.62
N ALA A 18 2.91 -12.27 -10.53
CA ALA A 18 2.10 -13.47 -10.72
C ALA A 18 2.60 -14.38 -11.86
N GLN A 19 3.49 -13.88 -12.73
CA GLN A 19 4.03 -14.60 -13.89
C GLN A 19 2.96 -15.14 -14.86
N ILE A 20 1.76 -14.55 -14.82
CA ILE A 20 0.63 -14.81 -15.72
C ILE A 20 0.04 -13.46 -16.16
N PRO A 21 -0.63 -13.38 -17.32
CA PRO A 21 -1.37 -12.17 -17.70
C PRO A 21 -2.49 -11.86 -16.69
N VAL A 22 -2.90 -10.59 -16.63
CA VAL A 22 -4.04 -10.17 -15.81
C VAL A 22 -5.32 -10.85 -16.33
N PRO A 23 -6.09 -11.56 -15.49
CA PRO A 23 -7.38 -12.11 -15.89
C PRO A 23 -8.39 -11.01 -16.22
N GLU A 24 -9.05 -11.09 -17.36
CA GLU A 24 -10.09 -10.15 -17.80
C GLU A 24 -11.49 -10.77 -17.62
N PRO A 25 -12.52 -9.98 -17.27
CA PRO A 25 -12.47 -8.55 -17.00
C PRO A 25 -11.96 -8.23 -15.59
N PHE A 26 -11.25 -7.12 -15.42
CA PHE A 26 -10.89 -6.58 -14.11
C PHE A 26 -11.28 -5.10 -13.96
N THR A 27 -11.17 -4.58 -12.74
CA THR A 27 -11.39 -3.17 -12.42
C THR A 27 -10.33 -2.72 -11.43
N LEU A 28 -9.77 -1.53 -11.66
CA LEU A 28 -8.85 -0.90 -10.72
C LEU A 28 -9.61 0.05 -9.81
N PHE A 29 -9.27 0.01 -8.53
CA PHE A 29 -9.81 0.92 -7.51
C PHE A 29 -8.69 1.81 -7.00
N ARG A 30 -8.99 3.10 -6.86
CA ARG A 30 -8.13 4.03 -6.15
C ARG A 30 -8.55 4.04 -4.68
N ILE A 31 -7.57 3.95 -3.79
CA ILE A 31 -7.77 4.10 -2.35
C ILE A 31 -7.06 5.38 -1.93
N ASP A 32 -7.83 6.37 -1.49
CA ASP A 32 -7.27 7.56 -0.84
C ASP A 32 -7.07 7.24 0.64
N VAL A 33 -5.81 7.10 1.05
CA VAL A 33 -5.43 6.72 2.42
C VAL A 33 -5.40 7.96 3.30
N THR A 34 -6.30 8.02 4.27
CA THR A 34 -6.37 9.12 5.25
C THR A 34 -5.67 8.79 6.57
N GLU A 35 -5.42 7.51 6.83
CA GLU A 35 -4.71 7.01 8.02
C GLU A 35 -3.95 5.72 7.68
N LEU A 36 -2.73 5.60 8.20
CA LEU A 36 -1.86 4.45 8.06
C LEU A 36 -1.27 4.07 9.42
N VAL A 37 -1.33 2.78 9.76
CA VAL A 37 -0.66 2.20 10.92
C VAL A 37 0.32 1.15 10.44
N MET A 38 1.60 1.33 10.76
CA MET A 38 2.64 0.34 10.49
C MET A 38 3.06 -0.28 11.82
N ILE A 39 2.93 -1.60 11.92
CA ILE A 39 3.32 -2.36 13.10
C ILE A 39 4.53 -3.21 12.72
N GLY A 40 5.59 -3.10 13.52
CA GLY A 40 6.81 -3.85 13.30
C GLY A 40 7.54 -4.14 14.61
N VAL A 41 8.70 -4.79 14.49
CA VAL A 41 9.60 -5.07 15.60
C VAL A 41 10.93 -4.40 15.32
N ALA A 42 11.43 -3.60 16.26
CA ALA A 42 12.77 -3.01 16.21
C ALA A 42 13.41 -3.13 17.60
N ASP A 43 14.67 -3.55 17.66
CA ASP A 43 15.43 -3.68 18.92
C ASP A 43 14.71 -4.45 20.04
N LYS A 44 13.96 -5.51 19.66
CA LYS A 44 13.12 -6.34 20.54
C LYS A 44 11.91 -5.62 21.15
N GLU A 45 11.59 -4.41 20.69
CA GLU A 45 10.37 -3.69 21.05
C GLU A 45 9.36 -3.75 19.90
N LEU A 46 8.08 -3.77 20.26
CA LEU A 46 7.00 -3.56 19.30
C LEU A 46 6.95 -2.06 18.97
N VAL A 47 7.12 -1.73 17.70
CA VAL A 47 7.04 -0.37 17.19
C VAL A 47 5.74 -0.20 16.43
N VAL A 48 5.00 0.83 16.79
CA VAL A 48 3.78 1.23 16.09
C VAL A 48 3.96 2.65 15.58
N ASP A 49 4.04 2.79 14.26
CA ASP A 49 4.08 4.06 13.56
C ASP A 49 2.69 4.40 13.05
N PHE A 50 2.21 5.58 13.42
CA PHE A 50 0.92 6.13 13.02
C PHE A 50 1.14 7.35 12.14
N TRP A 51 0.49 7.37 11.00
CA TRP A 51 0.37 8.56 10.16
C TRP A 51 -1.10 8.84 9.86
N ARG A 52 -1.48 10.12 9.86
CA ARG A 52 -2.81 10.60 9.48
C ARG A 52 -2.66 11.79 8.55
N GLU A 53 -3.59 11.92 7.62
CA GLU A 53 -3.65 13.04 6.69
C GLU A 53 -3.67 14.38 7.46
N GLY A 54 -2.82 15.32 7.02
CA GLY A 54 -2.69 16.64 7.64
C GLY A 54 -1.93 16.70 8.96
N GLY A 55 -1.49 15.56 9.52
CA GLY A 55 -0.73 15.50 10.77
C GLY A 55 0.73 15.01 10.59
N PRO A 56 1.64 15.33 11.54
CA PRO A 56 2.95 14.70 11.56
C PRO A 56 2.83 13.20 11.93
N PRO A 57 3.70 12.33 11.41
CA PRO A 57 3.79 10.94 11.88
C PRO A 57 4.10 10.87 13.38
N THR A 58 3.56 9.86 14.05
CA THR A 58 3.81 9.59 15.47
C THR A 58 4.30 8.16 15.64
N ARG A 59 5.23 7.95 16.59
CA ARG A 59 5.78 6.63 16.91
C ARG A 59 5.49 6.30 18.36
N THR A 60 5.05 5.07 18.59
CA THR A 60 4.85 4.52 19.92
C THR A 60 5.61 3.20 20.04
N THR A 61 6.36 3.02 21.13
CA THR A 61 7.01 1.74 21.44
C THR A 61 6.34 1.03 22.61
N ARG A 62 6.37 -0.30 22.59
CA ARG A 62 5.89 -1.19 23.66
C ARG A 62 6.95 -2.26 23.93
N LYS A 63 7.18 -2.51 25.22
CA LYS A 63 8.05 -3.57 25.74
C LYS A 63 7.26 -4.85 25.99
#